data_AF-A0A5S4FP27-F1
#
_entry.id   AF-A0A5S4FP27-F1
#
_cell.length_a   1.000
_cell.length_b   1.000
_cell.length_c   1.000
_cell.angle_alpha   90.00
_cell.angle_beta   90.00
_cell.angle_gamma   90.00
#
_symmetry.space_group_name_H-M   'P 1'
#
loop_
_entity.id
_entity.type
_entity.pdbx_description
1 polymer ?
#
loop_
_entity_poly.entity_id
_entity_poly.type
_entity_poly.pdbx_seq_one_letter_code
_entity_poly.pdbx_strand_id
1 'polypeptide(L)'
;MDFAFDTVTEDLRERLLRFMDECVYPAEPAFEEQVATSGWGPPPLMADLKDEARKRGLWNLFLPGEHGAGLTNLQYAPLAEIMGRSPALAPTATNCAAPDTGNMEVLAMFGNEWQRKEWLQPLLDGEIRSAFAMTEPDVASSDATNIATSITRDGDEYVVSGRKWFISGAMNPECKIFIVMGKTNPDAPKHRQQSMILVPRDTPGLHIKRGMHVFGYTDADHGGHAEIVFEDVRVPAGNLIGEEGGGFAIAQARLGPGRIHHCMRLIGMAERAVELMCRRALERTTFGKPVAQQGVVQDWIAESRIKIEQLRLLVLKTAWLMDTVGNQGAHTEIQAIKISTPITVEWILDKAIQVHGAGGVSQDFPLAALWAGARSLRLADGPDEVHKRSLAYREIKRWM
;
A
#
# COMPACT_ATOMS: atom_id res chain seq x y z
N MET A 1 -28.96 12.97 4.37
CA MET A 1 -27.61 12.39 4.46
C MET A 1 -26.65 13.55 4.42
N ASP A 2 -25.80 13.68 5.43
CA ASP A 2 -24.75 14.69 5.46
C ASP A 2 -23.46 14.01 4.98
N PHE A 3 -22.83 14.58 3.95
CA PHE A 3 -21.60 14.07 3.35
C PHE A 3 -20.38 14.94 3.72
N ALA A 4 -20.57 15.98 4.53
CA ALA A 4 -19.47 16.78 5.03
C ALA A 4 -18.59 15.96 5.97
N PHE A 5 -17.29 16.28 5.99
CA PHE A 5 -16.39 15.73 6.99
C PHE A 5 -16.51 16.51 8.31
N ASP A 6 -16.11 15.88 9.41
CA ASP A 6 -16.08 16.55 10.71
C ASP A 6 -14.93 17.59 10.78
N THR A 7 -14.97 18.44 11.81
CA THR A 7 -14.00 19.52 12.01
C THR A 7 -12.56 19.02 12.13
N VAL A 8 -12.35 17.85 12.75
CA VAL A 8 -11.00 17.27 12.92
C VAL A 8 -10.43 16.86 11.56
N THR A 9 -11.26 16.22 10.75
CA THR A 9 -10.91 15.79 9.41
C THR A 9 -10.64 16.99 8.52
N GLU A 10 -11.48 18.03 8.55
CA GLU A 10 -11.26 19.24 7.73
C GLU A 10 -9.98 19.99 8.12
N ASP A 11 -9.69 20.16 9.41
CA ASP A 11 -8.43 20.79 9.86
C ASP A 11 -7.20 20.01 9.36
N LEU A 12 -7.21 18.68 9.45
CA LEU A 12 -6.13 17.85 8.93
C LEU A 12 -6.04 17.91 7.40
N ARG A 13 -7.18 17.94 6.69
CA ARG A 13 -7.21 18.11 5.23
C ARG A 13 -6.58 19.43 4.82
N GLU A 14 -6.93 20.54 5.48
CA GLU A 14 -6.36 21.85 5.18
C GLU A 14 -4.84 21.87 5.39
N ARG A 15 -4.36 21.33 6.52
CA ARG A 15 -2.92 21.24 6.81
C ARG A 15 -2.19 20.38 5.78
N LEU A 16 -2.79 19.25 5.42
CA LEU A 16 -2.21 18.32 4.45
C LEU A 16 -2.20 18.92 3.04
N LEU A 17 -3.27 19.60 2.61
CA LEU A 17 -3.29 20.31 1.32
C LEU A 17 -2.21 21.39 1.26
N ARG A 18 -2.05 22.21 2.30
CA ARG A 18 -0.93 23.17 2.39
C ARG A 18 0.42 22.48 2.33
N PHE A 19 0.60 21.36 3.03
CA PHE A 19 1.84 20.58 2.94
C PHE A 19 2.09 20.03 1.53
N MET A 20 1.06 19.58 0.82
CA MET A 20 1.18 19.14 -0.56
C MET A 20 1.66 20.29 -1.47
N ASP A 21 1.03 21.46 -1.37
CA ASP A 21 1.32 22.62 -2.22
C ASP A 21 2.66 23.29 -1.90
N GLU A 22 3.03 23.39 -0.63
CA GLU A 22 4.23 24.10 -0.18
C GLU A 22 5.49 23.22 -0.16
N CYS A 23 5.33 21.90 0.01
CA CYS A 23 6.47 20.99 0.24
C CYS A 23 6.51 19.84 -0.78
N VAL A 24 5.43 19.09 -0.94
CA VAL A 24 5.46 17.84 -1.73
C VAL A 24 5.57 18.09 -3.23
N TYR A 25 4.64 18.82 -3.85
CA TYR A 25 4.70 19.04 -5.30
C TYR A 25 5.95 19.81 -5.73
N PRO A 26 6.43 20.84 -5.01
CA PRO A 26 7.70 21.49 -5.34
C PRO A 26 8.92 20.56 -5.26
N ALA A 27 8.88 19.51 -4.45
CA ALA A 27 9.97 18.56 -4.29
C ALA A 27 10.03 17.47 -5.38
N GLU A 28 8.96 17.27 -6.16
CA GLU A 28 8.88 16.18 -7.15
C GLU A 28 10.03 16.19 -8.19
N PRO A 29 10.39 17.33 -8.81
CA PRO A 29 11.50 17.33 -9.78
C PRO A 29 12.84 16.95 -9.15
N ALA A 30 13.12 17.47 -7.95
CA ALA A 30 14.35 17.15 -7.22
C ALA A 30 14.37 15.69 -6.75
N PHE A 31 13.21 15.13 -6.43
CA PHE A 31 13.06 13.73 -6.06
C PHE A 31 13.42 12.79 -7.21
N GLU A 32 12.91 13.06 -8.41
CA GLU A 32 13.22 12.24 -9.60
C GLU A 32 14.73 12.22 -9.88
N GLU A 33 15.41 13.36 -9.75
CA GLU A 33 16.87 13.45 -9.92
C GLU A 33 17.63 12.67 -8.81
N GLN A 34 17.23 12.83 -7.55
CA GLN A 34 17.89 12.17 -6.43
C GLN A 34 17.68 10.65 -6.43
N VAL A 35 16.50 10.15 -6.79
CA VAL A 35 16.20 8.71 -6.87
C VAL A 35 17.13 8.01 -7.87
N ALA A 36 17.46 8.66 -8.99
CA ALA A 36 18.37 8.11 -9.99
C ALA A 36 19.80 7.83 -9.45
N THR A 37 20.19 8.48 -8.34
CA THR A 37 21.52 8.35 -7.74
C THR A 37 21.53 7.73 -6.33
N SER A 38 20.37 7.59 -5.69
CA SER A 38 20.24 7.12 -4.30
C SER A 38 20.27 5.59 -4.15
N GLY A 39 20.37 4.84 -5.26
CA GLY A 39 20.35 3.38 -5.23
C GLY A 39 19.00 2.87 -4.73
N TRP A 40 18.98 2.22 -3.57
CA TRP A 40 17.74 1.72 -2.92
C TRP A 40 17.38 2.47 -1.63
N GLY A 41 18.19 3.44 -1.22
CA GLY A 41 17.97 4.24 -0.02
C GLY A 41 17.00 5.40 -0.27
N PRO A 42 16.43 5.98 0.80
CA PRO A 42 15.61 7.16 0.65
C PRO A 42 16.47 8.33 0.12
N PRO A 43 15.94 9.15 -0.80
CA PRO A 43 16.64 10.34 -1.23
C PRO A 43 16.74 11.34 -0.05
N PRO A 44 17.84 12.12 0.05
CA PRO A 44 18.06 13.05 1.17
C PRO A 44 16.88 13.98 1.47
N LEU A 45 16.19 14.48 0.44
CA LEU A 45 15.04 15.38 0.63
C LEU A 45 13.89 14.75 1.43
N MET A 46 13.84 13.42 1.53
CA MET A 46 12.78 12.73 2.27
C MET A 46 12.87 13.04 3.77
N ALA A 47 14.07 13.26 4.31
CA ALA A 47 14.25 13.65 5.71
C ALA A 47 13.61 15.01 5.98
N ASP A 48 13.86 16.00 5.11
CA ASP A 48 13.27 17.34 5.23
C ASP A 48 11.74 17.31 5.15
N LEU A 49 11.18 16.49 4.24
CA LEU A 49 9.73 16.31 4.12
C LEU A 49 9.11 15.65 5.35
N LYS A 50 9.79 14.65 5.94
CA LYS A 50 9.36 14.01 7.19
C LYS A 50 9.35 15.01 8.35
N ASP A 51 10.40 15.83 8.46
CA ASP A 51 10.49 16.85 9.50
C ASP A 51 9.38 17.89 9.38
N GLU A 52 9.07 18.35 8.17
CA GLU A 52 7.96 19.28 7.96
C GLU A 52 6.59 18.66 8.20
N ALA A 53 6.38 17.40 7.82
CA ALA A 53 5.16 16.68 8.15
C ALA A 53 4.96 16.58 9.67
N ARG A 54 6.02 16.26 10.43
CA ARG A 54 5.99 16.21 11.90
C ARG A 54 5.65 17.55 12.53
N LYS A 55 6.29 18.65 12.09
CA LYS A 55 6.00 20.01 12.59
C LYS A 55 4.54 20.42 12.39
N ARG A 56 3.89 19.90 11.34
CA ARG A 56 2.48 20.17 11.02
C ARG A 56 1.50 19.21 11.70
N GLY A 57 1.98 18.21 12.43
CA GLY A 57 1.15 17.16 13.05
C GLY A 57 0.61 16.14 12.05
N LEU A 58 1.28 15.95 10.91
CA LEU A 58 0.88 15.05 9.81
C LEU A 58 1.68 13.73 9.87
N TRP A 59 1.63 13.01 10.99
CA TRP A 59 2.45 11.83 11.24
C TRP A 59 1.64 10.66 11.79
N ASN A 60 1.89 9.43 11.31
CA ASN A 60 1.19 8.20 11.72
C ASN A 60 -0.35 8.31 11.64
N LEU A 61 -0.85 9.05 10.64
CA LEU A 61 -2.28 9.36 10.47
C LEU A 61 -3.15 8.13 10.23
N PHE A 62 -2.55 7.03 9.75
CA PHE A 62 -3.25 5.79 9.42
C PHE A 62 -3.61 4.94 10.64
N LEU A 63 -2.89 5.11 11.76
CA LEU A 63 -2.96 4.18 12.88
C LEU A 63 -3.98 4.68 13.92
N PRO A 64 -5.05 3.91 14.21
CA PRO A 64 -6.00 4.26 15.24
C PRO A 64 -5.42 4.02 16.64
N GLY A 65 -6.08 4.60 17.66
CA GLY A 65 -5.68 4.47 19.05
C GLY A 65 -4.42 5.27 19.43
N GLU A 66 -3.83 4.93 20.58
CA GLU A 66 -2.78 5.71 21.24
C GLU A 66 -1.39 5.64 20.58
N HIS A 67 -1.16 4.63 19.73
CA HIS A 67 0.11 4.48 19.02
C HIS A 67 0.22 5.38 17.78
N GLY A 68 -0.90 5.97 17.32
CA GLY A 68 -0.97 6.81 16.12
C GLY A 68 -1.74 8.10 16.34
N ALA A 69 -2.33 8.63 15.26
CA ALA A 69 -3.12 9.85 15.32
C ALA A 69 -4.54 9.65 15.89
N GLY A 70 -4.95 8.41 16.16
CA GLY A 70 -6.25 8.12 16.79
C GLY A 70 -7.45 8.32 15.86
N LEU A 71 -7.23 8.44 14.55
CA LEU A 71 -8.29 8.68 13.56
C LEU A 71 -9.10 7.42 13.31
N THR A 72 -10.38 7.59 13.01
CA THR A 72 -11.19 6.51 12.43
C THR A 72 -10.84 6.28 10.97
N ASN A 73 -11.25 5.14 10.39
CA ASN A 73 -11.02 4.88 8.97
C ASN A 73 -11.67 5.96 8.09
N LEU A 74 -12.88 6.42 8.47
CA LEU A 74 -13.59 7.47 7.74
C LEU A 74 -12.86 8.81 7.78
N GLN A 75 -12.27 9.18 8.92
CA GLN A 75 -11.47 10.41 9.05
C GLN A 75 -10.15 10.33 8.27
N TYR A 76 -9.51 9.15 8.24
CA TYR A 76 -8.28 8.94 7.48
C TYR A 76 -8.49 8.89 5.96
N ALA A 77 -9.65 8.44 5.49
CA ALA A 77 -9.95 8.25 4.07
C ALA A 77 -9.61 9.44 3.15
N PRO A 78 -10.10 10.68 3.43
CA PRO A 78 -9.76 11.84 2.59
C PRO A 78 -8.29 12.24 2.69
N LEU A 79 -7.61 11.96 3.82
CA LEU A 79 -6.18 12.25 3.97
C LEU A 79 -5.34 11.32 3.11
N ALA A 80 -5.67 10.02 3.10
CA ALA A 80 -5.05 9.04 2.21
C ALA A 80 -5.31 9.35 0.73
N GLU A 81 -6.50 9.85 0.39
CA GLU A 81 -6.80 10.34 -0.96
C GLU A 81 -5.87 11.51 -1.36
N ILE A 82 -5.71 12.51 -0.49
CA ILE A 82 -4.81 13.65 -0.77
C ILE A 82 -3.36 13.18 -0.96
N MET A 83 -2.85 12.32 -0.07
CA MET A 83 -1.49 11.76 -0.20
C MET A 83 -1.33 10.95 -1.50
N GLY A 84 -2.40 10.28 -1.94
CA GLY A 84 -2.43 9.50 -3.18
C GLY A 84 -2.16 10.31 -4.44
N ARG A 85 -2.26 11.64 -4.38
CA ARG A 85 -1.89 12.52 -5.50
C ARG A 85 -0.38 12.51 -5.76
N SER A 86 0.47 12.30 -4.75
CA SER A 86 1.92 12.12 -4.93
C SER A 86 2.39 10.88 -4.17
N PRO A 87 2.11 9.68 -4.71
CA PRO A 87 2.23 8.42 -3.96
C PRO A 87 3.68 8.04 -3.62
N ALA A 88 4.66 8.54 -4.37
CA ALA A 88 6.09 8.30 -4.11
C ALA A 88 6.62 9.12 -2.93
N LEU A 89 6.04 10.31 -2.68
CA LEU A 89 6.51 11.25 -1.68
C LEU A 89 5.61 11.29 -0.44
N ALA A 90 4.34 11.66 -0.62
CA ALA A 90 3.48 12.07 0.49
C ALA A 90 3.26 10.96 1.54
N PRO A 91 2.95 9.70 1.16
CA PRO A 91 2.81 8.64 2.15
C PRO A 91 4.10 8.40 2.95
N THR A 92 5.27 8.47 2.32
CA THR A 92 6.55 8.25 3.02
C THR A 92 6.88 9.43 3.93
N ALA A 93 6.63 10.65 3.48
CA ALA A 93 6.83 11.87 4.25
C ALA A 93 5.95 11.95 5.51
N THR A 94 4.76 11.34 5.50
CA THR A 94 3.86 11.34 6.68
C THR A 94 3.88 10.02 7.47
N ASN A 95 4.83 9.11 7.18
CA ASN A 95 4.91 7.75 7.71
C ASN A 95 3.65 6.89 7.52
N CYS A 96 2.94 7.11 6.41
CA CYS A 96 1.74 6.40 5.99
C CYS A 96 1.99 5.45 4.81
N ALA A 97 3.24 5.17 4.44
CA ALA A 97 3.58 4.31 3.31
C ALA A 97 3.44 2.80 3.62
N ALA A 98 2.90 2.04 2.66
CA ALA A 98 3.03 0.59 2.66
C ALA A 98 4.49 0.19 2.35
N PRO A 99 4.98 -0.99 2.79
CA PRO A 99 4.27 -2.01 3.58
C PRO A 99 4.25 -1.72 5.10
N ASP A 100 4.92 -0.67 5.56
CA ASP A 100 5.16 -0.38 6.98
C ASP A 100 3.89 -0.14 7.77
N THR A 101 2.89 0.56 7.22
CA THR A 101 1.61 0.76 7.91
C THR A 101 0.96 -0.56 8.34
N GLY A 102 0.90 -1.54 7.45
CA GLY A 102 0.35 -2.86 7.76
C GLY A 102 1.20 -3.65 8.75
N ASN A 103 2.53 -3.43 8.75
CA ASN A 103 3.41 -4.10 9.70
C ASN A 103 3.32 -3.46 11.11
N MET A 104 3.20 -2.14 11.18
CA MET A 104 2.93 -1.40 12.41
C MET A 104 1.58 -1.82 13.02
N GLU A 105 0.53 -1.95 12.20
CA GLU A 105 -0.77 -2.47 12.64
C GLU A 105 -0.67 -3.88 13.23
N VAL A 106 0.09 -4.79 12.59
CA VAL A 106 0.32 -6.14 13.13
C VAL A 106 1.00 -6.10 14.48
N LEU A 107 2.07 -5.31 14.62
CA LEU A 107 2.81 -5.22 15.88
C LEU A 107 1.98 -4.53 16.99
N ALA A 108 1.18 -3.53 16.63
CA ALA A 108 0.27 -2.87 17.57
C ALA A 108 -0.83 -3.80 18.09
N MET A 109 -1.38 -4.67 17.23
CA MET A 109 -2.43 -5.61 17.61
C MET A 109 -1.91 -6.88 18.29
N PHE A 110 -0.85 -7.48 17.75
CA PHE A 110 -0.41 -8.84 18.11
C PHE A 110 0.99 -8.90 18.71
N GLY A 111 1.75 -7.80 18.65
CA GLY A 111 3.08 -7.74 19.22
C GLY A 111 3.03 -7.79 20.75
N ASN A 112 3.94 -8.56 21.36
CA ASN A 112 4.20 -8.49 22.80
C ASN A 112 4.99 -7.21 23.17
N GLU A 113 5.18 -6.95 24.46
CA GLU A 113 5.85 -5.72 24.94
C GLU A 113 7.25 -5.54 24.33
N TRP A 114 8.06 -6.59 24.30
CA TRP A 114 9.39 -6.55 23.70
C TRP A 114 9.33 -6.27 22.20
N GLN A 115 8.46 -6.95 21.45
CA GLN A 115 8.31 -6.74 20.01
C GLN A 115 7.86 -5.32 19.69
N ARG A 116 6.95 -4.74 20.50
CA ARG A 116 6.52 -3.36 20.33
C ARG A 116 7.66 -2.39 20.60
N LYS A 117 8.41 -2.58 21.69
CA LYS A 117 9.54 -1.72 22.03
C LYS A 117 10.65 -1.79 20.98
N GLU A 118 11.02 -2.99 20.55
CA GLU A 118 12.14 -3.22 19.64
C GLU A 118 11.81 -2.82 18.20
N TRP A 119 10.58 -3.07 17.73
CA TRP A 119 10.25 -2.94 16.31
C TRP A 119 9.14 -1.93 16.02
N LEU A 120 8.07 -1.89 16.82
CA LEU A 120 6.98 -0.95 16.56
C LEU A 120 7.42 0.49 16.81
N GLN A 121 8.10 0.76 17.93
CA GLN A 121 8.49 2.12 18.27
C GLN A 121 9.42 2.75 17.21
N PRO A 122 10.52 2.11 16.76
CA PRO A 122 11.35 2.68 15.71
C PRO A 122 10.64 2.85 14.35
N LEU A 123 9.64 2.00 14.04
CA LEU A 123 8.79 2.18 12.86
C LEU A 123 7.86 3.40 13.00
N LEU A 124 7.26 3.60 14.18
CA LEU A 124 6.44 4.78 14.48
C LEU A 124 7.29 6.06 14.46
N ASP A 125 8.56 5.97 14.82
CA ASP A 125 9.53 7.05 14.75
C ASP A 125 10.14 7.23 13.34
N GLY A 126 9.82 6.34 12.40
CA GLY A 126 10.30 6.40 11.02
C GLY A 126 11.81 6.30 10.88
N GLU A 127 12.49 5.72 11.87
CA GLU A 127 13.94 5.48 11.95
C GLU A 127 14.36 4.23 11.19
N ILE A 128 13.46 3.25 11.10
CA ILE A 128 13.64 2.02 10.32
C ILE A 128 12.49 1.83 9.35
N ARG A 129 12.69 0.90 8.42
CA ARG A 129 11.66 0.34 7.54
C ARG A 129 11.50 -1.15 7.83
N SER A 130 10.42 -1.71 7.32
CA SER A 130 10.06 -3.10 7.44
C SER A 130 9.54 -3.64 6.12
N ALA A 131 9.51 -4.96 6.00
CA ALA A 131 8.89 -5.60 4.85
C ALA A 131 8.06 -6.83 5.25
N PHE A 132 7.08 -7.16 4.42
CA PHE A 132 6.20 -8.29 4.64
C PHE A 132 6.48 -9.40 3.63
N ALA A 133 6.95 -10.54 4.14
CA ALA A 133 7.45 -11.65 3.34
C ALA A 133 6.45 -12.81 3.32
N MET A 134 5.49 -12.75 2.38
CA MET A 134 4.47 -13.78 2.21
C MET A 134 4.58 -14.51 0.89
N THR A 135 4.58 -13.79 -0.24
CA THR A 135 4.50 -14.38 -1.59
C THR A 135 5.75 -15.21 -1.91
N GLU A 136 5.54 -16.38 -2.50
CA GLU A 136 6.56 -17.34 -2.90
C GLU A 136 6.57 -17.52 -4.43
N PRO A 137 7.74 -17.68 -5.06
CA PRO A 137 7.83 -17.83 -6.52
C PRO A 137 7.39 -19.21 -7.01
N ASP A 138 7.60 -20.26 -6.19
CA ASP A 138 7.45 -21.65 -6.60
C ASP A 138 6.02 -22.21 -6.36
N VAL A 139 5.12 -21.39 -5.82
CA VAL A 139 3.71 -21.76 -5.56
C VAL A 139 2.75 -20.62 -5.88
N ALA A 140 1.51 -20.97 -6.24
CA ALA A 140 0.43 -20.01 -6.44
C ALA A 140 -0.02 -19.38 -5.11
N SER A 141 0.68 -18.32 -4.71
CA SER A 141 0.54 -17.64 -3.40
C SER A 141 -0.78 -16.88 -3.21
N SER A 142 -1.60 -16.76 -4.25
CA SER A 142 -2.95 -16.18 -4.16
C SER A 142 -3.89 -17.04 -3.30
N ASP A 143 -3.63 -18.36 -3.22
CA ASP A 143 -4.12 -19.20 -2.15
C ASP A 143 -3.04 -19.31 -1.07
N ALA A 144 -3.23 -18.58 0.04
CA ALA A 144 -2.29 -18.54 1.16
C ALA A 144 -2.00 -19.92 1.80
N THR A 145 -2.81 -20.93 1.50
CA THR A 145 -2.62 -22.29 2.04
C THR A 145 -1.53 -23.07 1.29
N ASN A 146 -1.13 -22.60 0.11
CA ASN A 146 -0.03 -23.13 -0.68
C ASN A 146 1.35 -22.69 -0.19
N ILE A 147 1.44 -21.69 0.71
CA ILE A 147 2.70 -21.22 1.30
C ILE A 147 3.48 -22.42 1.86
N ALA A 148 4.74 -22.55 1.42
CA ALA A 148 5.60 -23.70 1.63
C ALA A 148 6.88 -23.38 2.42
N THR A 149 7.24 -22.11 2.62
CA THR A 149 8.36 -21.70 3.50
C THR A 149 8.20 -22.36 4.87
N SER A 150 9.20 -23.13 5.30
CA SER A 150 9.17 -23.85 6.57
C SER A 150 9.54 -22.92 7.73
N ILE A 151 8.85 -23.09 8.86
CA ILE A 151 9.23 -22.49 10.15
C ILE A 151 9.21 -23.64 11.17
N THR A 152 10.38 -24.18 11.51
CA THR A 152 10.48 -25.36 12.39
C THR A 152 11.02 -24.94 13.75
N ARG A 153 10.33 -25.34 14.82
CA ARG A 153 10.79 -25.12 16.19
C ARG A 153 11.99 -26.02 16.49
N ASP A 154 13.07 -25.45 17.00
CA ASP A 154 14.26 -26.18 17.48
C ASP A 154 14.67 -25.59 18.84
N GLY A 155 14.23 -26.25 19.92
CA GLY A 155 14.45 -25.75 21.28
C GLY A 155 13.82 -24.38 21.54
N ASP A 156 14.66 -23.41 21.90
CA ASP A 156 14.30 -22.02 22.16
C ASP A 156 14.39 -21.12 20.91
N GLU A 157 14.58 -21.70 19.72
CA GLU A 157 14.64 -21.01 18.44
C GLU A 157 13.61 -21.55 17.42
N TYR A 158 13.42 -20.79 16.35
CA TYR A 158 12.84 -21.25 15.09
C TYR A 158 13.87 -21.20 13.97
N VAL A 159 13.82 -22.20 13.10
CA VAL A 159 14.58 -22.27 11.85
C VAL A 159 13.64 -21.97 10.69
N VAL A 160 13.96 -20.97 9.88
CA VAL A 160 13.16 -20.52 8.73
C VAL A 160 13.89 -20.81 7.43
N SER A 161 13.24 -21.59 6.54
CA SER A 161 13.84 -21.98 5.26
C SER A 161 12.83 -21.88 4.12
N GLY A 162 13.18 -21.14 3.06
CA GLY A 162 12.30 -20.92 1.92
C GLY A 162 12.68 -19.74 1.03
N ARG A 163 11.87 -19.48 0.02
CA ARG A 163 12.06 -18.39 -0.95
C ARG A 163 10.84 -17.49 -1.01
N LYS A 164 11.05 -16.18 -0.95
CA LYS A 164 10.02 -15.15 -1.03
C LYS A 164 10.34 -14.18 -2.17
N TRP A 165 9.32 -13.60 -2.79
CA TRP A 165 9.51 -12.61 -3.86
C TRP A 165 8.41 -11.56 -3.88
N PHE A 166 8.68 -10.44 -4.56
CA PHE A 166 7.87 -9.22 -4.47
C PHE A 166 7.79 -8.67 -3.04
N ILE A 167 8.88 -8.75 -2.29
CA ILE A 167 8.95 -8.24 -0.92
C ILE A 167 9.26 -6.75 -0.98
N SER A 168 8.21 -5.92 -0.99
CA SER A 168 8.31 -4.47 -1.13
C SER A 168 9.13 -3.83 -0.01
N GLY A 169 9.96 -2.85 -0.34
CA GLY A 169 10.81 -2.12 0.60
C GLY A 169 12.09 -2.84 1.04
N ALA A 170 12.23 -4.13 0.71
CA ALA A 170 13.34 -4.94 1.20
C ALA A 170 14.72 -4.56 0.66
N MET A 171 14.79 -3.93 -0.52
CA MET A 171 16.09 -3.47 -1.04
C MET A 171 16.61 -2.25 -0.25
N ASN A 172 15.72 -1.51 0.42
CA ASN A 172 16.12 -0.36 1.23
C ASN A 172 17.03 -0.80 2.39
N PRO A 173 18.23 -0.19 2.56
CA PRO A 173 19.14 -0.51 3.67
C PRO A 173 18.56 -0.21 5.07
N GLU A 174 17.57 0.68 5.15
CA GLU A 174 16.82 0.98 6.38
C GLU A 174 15.76 -0.09 6.68
N CYS A 175 15.47 -1.03 5.77
CA CYS A 175 14.57 -2.14 6.05
C CYS A 175 15.24 -3.15 6.99
N LYS A 176 15.06 -2.95 8.30
CA LYS A 176 15.73 -3.73 9.37
C LYS A 176 14.99 -4.98 9.80
N ILE A 177 13.69 -5.09 9.51
CA ILE A 177 12.87 -6.19 10.02
C ILE A 177 11.90 -6.73 8.97
N PHE A 178 11.77 -8.06 8.92
CA PHE A 178 10.83 -8.77 8.07
C PHE A 178 9.76 -9.45 8.91
N ILE A 179 8.49 -9.24 8.58
CA ILE A 179 7.39 -10.12 9.04
C ILE A 179 7.24 -11.23 8.01
N VAL A 180 7.66 -12.45 8.36
CA VAL A 180 7.69 -13.60 7.47
C VAL A 180 6.51 -14.53 7.77
N MET A 181 5.75 -14.88 6.73
CA MET A 181 4.71 -15.91 6.82
C MET A 181 5.27 -17.25 6.33
N GLY A 182 5.13 -18.30 7.14
CA GLY A 182 5.57 -19.65 6.78
C GLY A 182 4.76 -20.72 7.51
N LYS A 183 4.95 -21.97 7.11
CA LYS A 183 4.25 -23.15 7.62
C LYS A 183 4.98 -23.70 8.85
N THR A 184 4.31 -23.67 10.00
CA THR A 184 4.81 -24.23 11.26
C THR A 184 4.32 -25.66 11.52
N ASN A 185 3.10 -25.99 11.07
CA ASN A 185 2.54 -27.33 11.25
C ASN A 185 1.72 -27.75 10.02
N PRO A 186 2.29 -28.56 9.11
CA PRO A 186 1.60 -29.06 7.92
C PRO A 186 0.40 -29.98 8.19
N ASP A 187 0.34 -30.60 9.37
CA ASP A 187 -0.71 -31.56 9.74
C ASP A 187 -1.89 -30.90 10.48
N ALA A 188 -1.75 -29.62 10.85
CA ALA A 188 -2.82 -28.84 11.45
C ALA A 188 -3.98 -28.57 10.45
N PRO A 189 -5.18 -28.18 10.93
CA PRO A 189 -6.26 -27.73 10.05
C PRO A 189 -5.79 -26.66 9.06
N LYS A 190 -6.32 -26.66 7.83
CA LYS A 190 -5.82 -25.87 6.68
C LYS A 190 -5.50 -24.39 6.97
N HIS A 191 -6.28 -23.73 7.84
CA HIS A 191 -6.10 -22.31 8.22
C HIS A 191 -5.32 -22.09 9.53
N ARG A 192 -4.70 -23.14 10.06
CA ARG A 192 -3.87 -23.17 11.28
C ARG A 192 -2.46 -23.70 11.02
N GLN A 193 -2.07 -23.87 9.75
CA GLN A 193 -0.77 -24.42 9.39
C GLN A 193 0.35 -23.38 9.38
N GLN A 194 0.01 -22.10 9.25
CA GLN A 194 0.97 -21.01 9.08
C GLN A 194 1.06 -20.10 10.30
N SER A 195 2.24 -19.54 10.52
CA SER A 195 2.52 -18.53 11.55
C SER A 195 3.20 -17.30 10.94
N MET A 196 3.29 -16.24 11.74
CA MET A 196 4.06 -15.03 11.41
C MET A 196 5.25 -14.93 12.35
N ILE A 197 6.44 -14.66 11.83
CA ILE A 197 7.66 -14.56 12.62
C ILE A 197 8.49 -13.36 12.20
N LEU A 198 9.08 -12.68 13.18
CA LEU A 198 9.99 -11.56 12.97
C LEU A 198 11.38 -12.07 12.63
N VAL A 199 11.94 -11.61 11.50
CA VAL A 199 13.30 -11.96 11.08
C VAL A 199 14.08 -10.66 10.84
N PRO A 200 15.05 -10.31 11.70
CA PRO A 200 15.94 -9.17 11.47
C PRO A 200 16.72 -9.31 10.16
N ARG A 201 17.02 -8.19 9.51
CA ARG A 201 17.66 -8.17 8.19
C ARG A 201 19.00 -8.89 8.16
N ASP A 202 19.81 -8.67 9.19
CA ASP A 202 21.19 -9.14 9.24
C ASP A 202 21.33 -10.52 9.90
N THR A 203 20.22 -11.24 10.10
CA THR A 203 20.27 -12.62 10.61
C THR A 203 20.97 -13.54 9.60
N PRO A 204 21.98 -14.32 10.03
CA PRO A 204 22.68 -15.26 9.14
C PRO A 204 21.72 -16.18 8.39
N GLY A 205 22.00 -16.39 7.09
CA GLY A 205 21.17 -17.19 6.18
C GLY A 205 20.08 -16.39 5.45
N LEU A 206 19.81 -15.13 5.82
CA LEU A 206 18.91 -14.26 5.06
C LEU A 206 19.68 -13.62 3.90
N HIS A 207 19.21 -13.84 2.68
CA HIS A 207 19.82 -13.31 1.47
C HIS A 207 18.82 -12.57 0.60
N ILE A 208 19.02 -11.27 0.43
CA ILE A 208 18.32 -10.46 -0.56
C ILE A 208 19.04 -10.64 -1.91
N LYS A 209 18.44 -11.41 -2.83
CA LYS A 209 19.12 -11.85 -4.06
C LYS A 209 19.08 -10.80 -5.17
N ARG A 210 17.92 -10.16 -5.41
CA ARG A 210 17.75 -9.16 -6.47
C ARG A 210 16.47 -8.34 -6.29
N GLY A 211 16.43 -7.15 -6.91
CA GLY A 211 15.21 -6.38 -7.14
C GLY A 211 14.39 -6.92 -8.33
N MET A 212 13.08 -6.76 -8.25
CA MET A 212 12.13 -7.01 -9.34
C MET A 212 11.83 -5.72 -10.10
N HIS A 213 11.44 -5.85 -11.37
CA HIS A 213 10.91 -4.73 -12.15
C HIS A 213 9.41 -4.88 -12.39
N VAL A 214 8.73 -3.74 -12.43
CA VAL A 214 7.32 -3.65 -12.80
C VAL A 214 7.22 -2.77 -14.04
N PHE A 215 6.95 -3.35 -15.21
CA PHE A 215 6.99 -2.65 -16.50
C PHE A 215 8.29 -1.86 -16.76
N GLY A 216 9.41 -2.34 -16.21
CA GLY A 216 10.72 -1.68 -16.30
C GLY A 216 11.06 -0.77 -15.12
N TYR A 217 10.07 -0.30 -14.35
CA TYR A 217 10.30 0.48 -13.13
C TYR A 217 10.95 -0.39 -12.05
N THR A 218 12.03 0.13 -11.45
CA THR A 218 12.71 -0.49 -10.30
C THR A 218 12.01 -0.20 -8.99
N ASP A 219 11.20 0.86 -8.94
CA ASP A 219 10.51 1.28 -7.73
C ASP A 219 11.50 1.60 -6.59
N ALA A 220 12.67 2.10 -6.98
CA ALA A 220 13.83 2.31 -6.13
C ALA A 220 13.57 3.31 -4.99
N ASP A 221 12.69 4.28 -5.23
CA ASP A 221 12.32 5.34 -4.30
C ASP A 221 11.68 4.83 -3.00
N HIS A 222 11.03 3.67 -3.04
CA HIS A 222 10.46 3.02 -1.86
C HIS A 222 11.18 1.73 -1.46
N GLY A 223 12.37 1.48 -2.02
CA GLY A 223 13.16 0.28 -1.72
C GLY A 223 12.81 -0.95 -2.56
N GLY A 224 12.15 -0.74 -3.70
CA GLY A 224 11.84 -1.75 -4.71
C GLY A 224 11.05 -2.95 -4.18
N HIS A 225 11.13 -4.05 -4.91
CA HIS A 225 10.54 -5.32 -4.53
C HIS A 225 11.59 -6.42 -4.62
N ALA A 226 11.92 -7.09 -3.52
CA ALA A 226 13.00 -8.07 -3.51
C ALA A 226 12.55 -9.52 -3.72
N GLU A 227 13.44 -10.31 -4.31
CA GLU A 227 13.52 -11.75 -4.09
C GLU A 227 14.45 -12.02 -2.89
N ILE A 228 13.96 -12.79 -1.91
CA ILE A 228 14.64 -13.10 -0.65
C ILE A 228 14.69 -14.62 -0.47
N VAL A 229 15.83 -15.12 -0.01
CA VAL A 229 16.02 -16.52 0.37
C VAL A 229 16.36 -16.58 1.86
N PHE A 230 15.70 -17.50 2.56
CA PHE A 230 15.99 -17.87 3.93
C PHE A 230 16.66 -19.25 3.88
N GLU A 231 17.95 -19.31 4.21
CA GLU A 231 18.77 -20.52 4.25
C GLU A 231 19.03 -20.89 5.72
N ASP A 232 18.12 -21.68 6.32
CA ASP A 232 18.15 -22.12 7.71
C ASP A 232 18.35 -20.97 8.72
N VAL A 233 17.60 -19.89 8.52
CA VAL A 233 17.67 -18.67 9.33
C VAL A 233 17.15 -18.96 10.73
N ARG A 234 18.00 -18.75 11.74
CA ARG A 234 17.67 -18.98 13.16
C ARG A 234 17.28 -17.70 13.86
N VAL A 235 16.14 -17.72 14.54
CA VAL A 235 15.66 -16.62 15.38
C VAL A 235 15.11 -17.13 16.72
N PRO A 236 15.19 -16.36 17.81
CA PRO A 236 14.61 -16.76 19.10
C PRO A 236 13.11 -17.05 18.99
N ALA A 237 12.60 -17.98 19.80
CA ALA A 237 11.18 -18.33 19.83
C ALA A 237 10.27 -17.12 20.15
N GLY A 238 10.79 -16.13 20.89
CA GLY A 238 10.12 -14.87 21.18
C GLY A 238 9.86 -13.97 19.95
N ASN A 239 10.43 -14.30 18.78
CA ASN A 239 10.17 -13.59 17.52
C ASN A 239 8.84 -14.00 16.87
N LEU A 240 8.20 -15.07 17.33
CA LEU A 240 6.87 -15.45 16.85
C LEU A 240 5.84 -14.36 17.21
N ILE A 241 5.06 -13.93 16.24
CA ILE A 241 4.00 -12.94 16.46
C ILE A 241 2.70 -13.67 16.81
N GLY A 242 2.14 -13.36 17.97
CA GLY A 242 0.95 -14.06 18.47
C GLY A 242 1.23 -15.52 18.84
N GLU A 243 0.44 -16.43 18.29
CA GLU A 243 0.51 -17.87 18.57
C GLU A 243 0.86 -18.70 17.33
N GLU A 244 1.41 -19.90 17.55
CA GLU A 244 1.64 -20.87 16.48
C GLU A 244 0.30 -21.21 15.78
N GLY A 245 0.33 -21.20 14.44
CA GLY A 245 -0.86 -21.39 13.60
C GLY A 245 -1.76 -20.15 13.48
N GLY A 246 -1.40 -19.02 14.11
CA GLY A 246 -2.14 -17.76 14.04
C GLY A 246 -1.94 -16.97 12.74
N GLY A 247 -1.05 -17.40 11.85
CA GLY A 247 -0.59 -16.60 10.71
C GLY A 247 -1.68 -16.24 9.70
N PHE A 248 -2.66 -17.12 9.46
CA PHE A 248 -3.79 -16.80 8.57
C PHE A 248 -4.66 -15.67 9.13
N ALA A 249 -4.95 -15.70 10.44
CA ALA A 249 -5.76 -14.67 11.09
C ALA A 249 -5.02 -13.31 11.11
N ILE A 250 -3.72 -13.30 11.43
CA ILE A 250 -2.89 -12.10 11.41
C ILE A 250 -2.82 -11.52 9.98
N ALA A 251 -2.67 -12.37 8.95
CA ALA A 251 -2.68 -11.91 7.55
C ALA A 251 -4.01 -11.23 7.19
N GLN A 252 -5.15 -11.78 7.59
CA GLN A 252 -6.45 -11.15 7.33
C GLN A 252 -6.62 -9.82 8.08
N ALA A 253 -6.16 -9.76 9.33
CA ALA A 253 -6.20 -8.54 10.14
C ALA A 253 -5.37 -7.41 9.51
N ARG A 254 -4.19 -7.73 8.96
CA ARG A 254 -3.30 -6.81 8.23
C ARG A 254 -3.86 -6.36 6.88
N LEU A 255 -4.38 -7.31 6.09
CA LEU A 255 -4.77 -7.04 4.70
C LEU A 255 -6.10 -6.28 4.59
N GLY A 256 -6.96 -6.28 5.62
CA GLY A 256 -8.19 -5.50 5.63
C GLY A 256 -7.94 -4.00 5.49
N PRO A 257 -7.27 -3.35 6.47
CA PRO A 257 -6.89 -1.94 6.40
C PRO A 257 -5.97 -1.61 5.21
N GLY A 258 -4.99 -2.48 4.92
CA GLY A 258 -4.10 -2.30 3.77
C GLY A 258 -4.83 -2.10 2.44
N ARG A 259 -5.87 -2.92 2.18
CA ARG A 259 -6.68 -2.82 0.95
C ARG A 259 -7.39 -1.48 0.83
N ILE A 260 -8.01 -0.98 1.89
CA ILE A 260 -8.73 0.30 1.83
C ILE A 260 -7.75 1.48 1.70
N HIS A 261 -6.61 1.46 2.38
CA HIS A 261 -5.58 2.50 2.27
C HIS A 261 -5.06 2.62 0.83
N HIS A 262 -4.86 1.50 0.13
CA HIS A 262 -4.52 1.50 -1.29
C HIS A 262 -5.65 2.08 -2.17
N CYS A 263 -6.91 1.73 -1.89
CA CYS A 263 -8.05 2.26 -2.64
C CYS A 263 -8.23 3.78 -2.45
N MET A 264 -8.05 4.29 -1.22
CA MET A 264 -8.07 5.73 -0.93
C MET A 264 -7.01 6.47 -1.75
N ARG A 265 -5.75 5.99 -1.73
CA ARG A 265 -4.66 6.59 -2.51
C ARG A 265 -4.88 6.54 -4.02
N LEU A 266 -5.47 5.46 -4.53
CA LEU A 266 -5.80 5.34 -5.96
C LEU A 266 -6.78 6.41 -6.43
N ILE A 267 -7.72 6.84 -5.58
CA ILE A 267 -8.62 7.96 -5.92
C ILE A 267 -7.81 9.26 -6.09
N GLY A 268 -6.82 9.49 -5.23
CA GLY A 268 -5.87 10.61 -5.38
C GLY A 268 -5.10 10.58 -6.71
N MET A 269 -4.61 9.39 -7.10
CA MET A 269 -3.95 9.21 -8.40
C MET A 269 -4.91 9.53 -9.56
N ALA A 270 -6.17 9.12 -9.45
CA ALA A 270 -7.20 9.40 -10.47
C ALA A 270 -7.51 10.90 -10.58
N GLU A 271 -7.63 11.61 -9.45
CA GLU A 271 -7.82 13.07 -9.45
C GLU A 271 -6.64 13.79 -10.11
N ARG A 272 -5.40 13.37 -9.82
CA ARG A 272 -4.21 13.91 -10.48
C ARG A 272 -4.22 13.62 -11.98
N ALA A 273 -4.62 12.41 -12.38
CA ALA A 273 -4.73 12.04 -13.79
C ALA A 273 -5.74 12.92 -14.55
N VAL A 274 -6.92 13.16 -13.96
CA VAL A 274 -7.94 14.04 -14.55
C VAL A 274 -7.45 15.48 -14.66
N GLU A 275 -6.78 16.00 -13.64
CA GLU A 275 -6.19 17.34 -13.69
C GLU A 275 -5.19 17.47 -14.84
N LEU A 276 -4.22 16.54 -14.93
CA LEU A 276 -3.22 16.54 -16.00
C LEU A 276 -3.90 16.39 -17.36
N MET A 277 -4.90 15.52 -17.49
CA MET A 277 -5.68 15.33 -18.71
C MET A 277 -6.36 16.63 -19.16
N CYS A 278 -7.03 17.34 -18.25
CA CYS A 278 -7.71 18.60 -18.54
C CYS A 278 -6.71 19.70 -18.94
N ARG A 279 -5.63 19.90 -18.17
CA ARG A 279 -4.58 20.89 -18.49
C ARG A 279 -3.99 20.63 -19.87
N ARG A 280 -3.60 19.38 -20.15
CA ARG A 280 -3.04 18.99 -21.43
C ARG A 280 -4.01 19.19 -22.60
N ALA A 281 -5.28 18.87 -22.40
CA ALA A 281 -6.30 19.03 -23.42
C ALA A 281 -6.56 20.51 -23.79
N LEU A 282 -6.40 21.42 -22.83
CA LEU A 282 -6.52 22.87 -23.04
C LEU A 282 -5.29 23.46 -23.74
N GLU A 283 -4.09 22.99 -23.40
CA GLU A 283 -2.82 23.52 -23.92
C GLU A 283 -2.51 23.10 -25.37
N ARG A 284 -3.12 22.02 -25.87
CA ARG A 284 -2.78 21.44 -27.18
C ARG A 284 -3.90 21.66 -28.20
N THR A 285 -3.51 21.91 -29.44
CA THR A 285 -4.42 22.06 -30.59
C THR A 285 -4.10 21.01 -31.63
N THR A 286 -5.13 20.34 -32.15
CA THR A 286 -5.02 19.37 -33.25
C THR A 286 -6.18 19.58 -34.22
N PHE A 287 -5.92 19.42 -35.52
CA PHE A 287 -6.96 19.56 -36.55
C PHE A 287 -7.76 20.88 -36.44
N GLY A 288 -7.06 21.99 -36.14
CA GLY A 288 -7.64 23.34 -36.11
C GLY A 288 -8.41 23.73 -34.84
N LYS A 289 -8.48 22.88 -33.80
CA LYS A 289 -9.12 23.23 -32.52
C LYS A 289 -8.41 22.63 -31.29
N PRO A 290 -8.61 23.19 -30.08
CA PRO A 290 -8.08 22.60 -28.85
C PRO A 290 -8.50 21.14 -28.69
N VAL A 291 -7.62 20.32 -28.11
CA VAL A 291 -7.91 18.91 -27.82
C VAL A 291 -9.14 18.78 -26.89
N ALA A 292 -9.34 19.73 -25.98
CA ALA A 292 -10.52 19.82 -25.12
C ALA A 292 -11.85 20.00 -25.88
N GLN A 293 -11.83 20.36 -27.16
CA GLN A 293 -13.02 20.46 -28.02
C GLN A 293 -13.25 19.22 -28.89
N GLN A 294 -12.48 18.15 -28.69
CA GLN A 294 -12.73 16.86 -29.32
C GLN A 294 -13.74 16.10 -28.47
N GLY A 295 -14.87 15.69 -29.05
CA GLY A 295 -15.98 15.08 -28.31
C GLY A 295 -15.58 13.85 -27.50
N VAL A 296 -14.66 13.03 -28.02
CA VAL A 296 -14.11 11.86 -27.32
C VAL A 296 -13.33 12.23 -26.05
N VAL A 297 -12.63 13.37 -26.04
CA VAL A 297 -11.88 13.83 -24.86
C VAL A 297 -12.84 14.38 -23.81
N GLN A 298 -13.90 15.08 -24.24
CA GLN A 298 -14.95 15.56 -23.33
C GLN A 298 -15.67 14.39 -22.66
N ASP A 299 -15.98 13.34 -23.43
CA ASP A 299 -16.56 12.10 -22.93
C ASP A 299 -15.66 11.43 -21.89
N TRP A 300 -14.36 11.26 -22.17
CA TRP A 300 -13.42 10.68 -21.20
C TRP A 300 -13.29 11.49 -19.91
N ILE A 301 -13.27 12.83 -20.00
CA ILE A 301 -13.25 13.70 -18.82
C ILE A 301 -14.53 13.52 -17.98
N ALA A 302 -15.69 13.51 -18.64
CA ALA A 302 -16.98 13.33 -17.97
C ALA A 302 -17.09 11.94 -17.31
N GLU A 303 -16.75 10.88 -18.04
CA GLU A 303 -16.69 9.51 -17.53
C GLU A 303 -15.75 9.38 -16.33
N SER A 304 -14.56 9.99 -16.41
CA SER A 304 -13.59 9.96 -15.32
C SER A 304 -14.14 10.61 -14.05
N ARG A 305 -14.77 11.79 -14.16
CA ARG A 305 -15.37 12.47 -13.01
C ARG A 305 -16.47 11.62 -12.37
N ILE A 306 -17.37 11.05 -13.17
CA ILE A 306 -18.46 10.18 -12.66
C ILE A 306 -17.88 8.97 -11.93
N LYS A 307 -16.91 8.28 -12.53
CA LYS A 307 -16.27 7.10 -11.94
C LYS A 307 -15.57 7.43 -10.62
N ILE A 308 -14.85 8.55 -10.54
CA ILE A 308 -14.18 9.00 -9.31
C ILE A 308 -15.18 9.20 -8.18
N GLU A 309 -16.30 9.92 -8.41
CA GLU A 309 -17.30 10.16 -7.37
C GLU A 309 -17.94 8.84 -6.89
N GLN A 310 -18.23 7.91 -7.80
CA GLN A 310 -18.78 6.60 -7.44
C GLN A 310 -17.81 5.79 -6.57
N LEU A 311 -16.53 5.77 -6.93
CA LEU A 311 -15.50 5.08 -6.15
C LEU A 311 -15.30 5.73 -4.78
N ARG A 312 -15.24 7.06 -4.72
CA ARG A 312 -15.07 7.81 -3.46
C ARG A 312 -16.17 7.49 -2.49
N LEU A 313 -17.43 7.54 -2.93
CA LEU A 313 -18.56 7.19 -2.08
C LEU A 313 -18.52 5.73 -1.62
N LEU A 314 -18.11 4.80 -2.49
CA LEU A 314 -17.96 3.39 -2.10
C LEU A 314 -16.84 3.19 -1.07
N VAL A 315 -15.70 3.87 -1.23
CA VAL A 315 -14.58 3.83 -0.27
C VAL A 315 -14.98 4.47 1.07
N LEU A 316 -15.63 5.63 1.07
CA LEU A 316 -16.11 6.28 2.29
C LEU A 316 -17.16 5.42 3.02
N LYS A 317 -18.11 4.82 2.28
CA LYS A 317 -19.05 3.84 2.86
C LYS A 317 -18.31 2.67 3.50
N THR A 318 -17.27 2.14 2.83
CA THR A 318 -16.48 1.02 3.34
C THR A 318 -15.76 1.40 4.63
N ALA A 319 -15.14 2.59 4.67
CA ALA A 319 -14.48 3.12 5.85
C ALA A 319 -15.46 3.28 7.03
N TRP A 320 -16.63 3.86 6.78
CA TRP A 320 -17.71 3.98 7.78
C TRP A 320 -18.17 2.61 8.31
N LEU A 321 -18.30 1.59 7.45
CA LEU A 321 -18.62 0.23 7.88
C LEU A 321 -17.50 -0.39 8.73
N MET A 322 -16.23 -0.16 8.38
CA MET A 322 -15.12 -0.62 9.20
C MET A 322 -15.15 0.00 10.60
N ASP A 323 -15.50 1.28 10.71
CA ASP A 323 -15.62 1.99 11.99
C ASP A 323 -16.81 1.52 12.84
N THR A 324 -17.93 1.12 12.21
CA THR A 324 -19.20 0.86 12.91
C THR A 324 -19.51 -0.62 13.12
N VAL A 325 -19.07 -1.50 12.22
CA VAL A 325 -19.32 -2.95 12.28
C VAL A 325 -18.04 -3.78 12.19
N GLY A 326 -16.87 -3.13 12.17
CA GLY A 326 -15.57 -3.79 12.09
C GLY A 326 -15.26 -4.41 10.73
N ASN A 327 -14.00 -4.82 10.56
CA ASN A 327 -13.49 -5.37 9.29
C ASN A 327 -14.26 -6.62 8.82
N GLN A 328 -14.74 -7.46 9.75
CA GLN A 328 -15.53 -8.65 9.41
C GLN A 328 -16.91 -8.28 8.85
N GLY A 329 -17.58 -7.29 9.45
CA GLY A 329 -18.86 -6.76 8.98
C GLY A 329 -18.73 -6.02 7.64
N ALA A 330 -17.61 -5.33 7.42
CA ALA A 330 -17.33 -4.57 6.20
C ALA A 330 -16.70 -5.40 5.06
N HIS A 331 -16.49 -6.71 5.24
CA HIS A 331 -15.67 -7.50 4.34
C HIS A 331 -16.19 -7.53 2.88
N THR A 332 -17.50 -7.52 2.65
CA THR A 332 -18.07 -7.46 1.30
C THR A 332 -17.66 -6.15 0.61
N GLU A 333 -17.81 -5.03 1.30
CA GLU A 333 -17.43 -3.71 0.80
C GLU A 333 -15.91 -3.56 0.60
N ILE A 334 -15.08 -4.12 1.50
CA ILE A 334 -13.61 -4.16 1.33
C ILE A 334 -13.23 -4.88 0.02
N GLN A 335 -13.92 -5.97 -0.32
CA GLN A 335 -13.69 -6.67 -1.59
C GLN A 335 -14.18 -5.84 -2.78
N ALA A 336 -15.35 -5.21 -2.66
CA ALA A 336 -15.92 -4.39 -3.72
C ALA A 336 -14.98 -3.25 -4.12
N ILE A 337 -14.40 -2.52 -3.16
CA ILE A 337 -13.42 -1.45 -3.46
C ILE A 337 -12.12 -2.02 -4.03
N LYS A 338 -11.63 -3.15 -3.51
CA LYS A 338 -10.38 -3.76 -3.98
C LYS A 338 -10.49 -4.28 -5.42
N ILE A 339 -11.69 -4.61 -5.88
CA ILE A 339 -11.98 -4.99 -7.27
C ILE A 339 -12.18 -3.74 -8.13
N SER A 340 -13.06 -2.83 -7.71
CA SER A 340 -13.55 -1.74 -8.56
C SER A 340 -12.57 -0.58 -8.68
N THR A 341 -11.84 -0.24 -7.62
CA THR A 341 -10.96 0.94 -7.61
C THR A 341 -9.76 0.77 -8.55
N PRO A 342 -8.92 -0.29 -8.45
CA PRO A 342 -7.71 -0.38 -9.27
C PRO A 342 -7.99 -0.40 -10.77
N ILE A 343 -8.96 -1.22 -11.23
CA ILE A 343 -9.30 -1.34 -12.66
C ILE A 343 -9.87 -0.04 -13.24
N THR A 344 -10.64 0.70 -12.44
CA THR A 344 -11.24 1.96 -12.87
C THR A 344 -10.21 3.07 -12.94
N VAL A 345 -9.31 3.14 -11.96
CA VAL A 345 -8.21 4.13 -11.95
C VAL A 345 -7.19 3.84 -13.05
N GLU A 346 -6.89 2.56 -13.34
CA GLU A 346 -6.09 2.14 -14.49
C GLU A 346 -6.68 2.69 -15.81
N TRP A 347 -8.01 2.61 -15.98
CA TRP A 347 -8.69 3.15 -17.17
C TRP A 347 -8.58 4.68 -17.25
N ILE A 348 -8.75 5.40 -16.14
CA ILE A 348 -8.63 6.87 -16.11
C ILE A 348 -7.21 7.31 -16.47
N LEU A 349 -6.20 6.64 -15.90
CA LEU A 349 -4.79 6.89 -16.19
C LEU A 349 -4.46 6.61 -17.66
N ASP A 350 -5.00 5.54 -18.24
CA ASP A 350 -4.87 5.25 -19.68
C ASP A 350 -5.42 6.39 -20.56
N LYS A 351 -6.57 6.98 -20.21
CA LYS A 351 -7.11 8.14 -20.95
C LYS A 351 -6.26 9.38 -20.80
N ALA A 352 -5.72 9.63 -19.60
CA ALA A 352 -4.78 10.71 -19.38
C ALA A 352 -3.50 10.53 -20.22
N ILE A 353 -2.94 9.31 -20.27
CA ILE A 353 -1.80 8.97 -21.13
C ILE A 353 -2.12 9.25 -22.59
N GLN A 354 -3.28 8.79 -23.07
CA GLN A 354 -3.69 8.99 -24.46
C GLN A 354 -3.80 10.47 -24.84
N VAL A 355 -4.35 11.31 -23.96
CA VAL A 355 -4.44 12.77 -24.16
C VAL A 355 -3.06 13.45 -24.20
N HIS A 356 -2.04 12.86 -23.55
CA HIS A 356 -0.66 13.35 -23.61
C HIS A 356 0.10 12.89 -24.86
N GLY A 357 -0.43 11.92 -25.61
CA GLY A 357 0.25 11.31 -26.75
C GLY A 357 1.54 10.61 -26.30
N ALA A 358 2.61 10.72 -27.11
CA ALA A 358 3.91 10.12 -26.78
C ALA A 358 4.47 10.58 -25.42
N GLY A 359 4.14 11.80 -24.97
CA GLY A 359 4.56 12.28 -23.65
C GLY A 359 3.97 11.46 -22.50
N GLY A 360 2.76 10.90 -22.66
CA GLY A 360 2.09 10.16 -21.59
C GLY A 360 2.80 8.88 -21.17
N VAL A 361 3.63 8.31 -22.05
CA VAL A 361 4.45 7.11 -21.78
C VAL A 361 5.89 7.44 -21.41
N SER A 362 6.25 8.73 -21.33
CA SER A 362 7.61 9.19 -21.04
C SER A 362 7.79 9.56 -19.56
N GLN A 363 9.03 9.84 -19.17
CA GLN A 363 9.40 10.32 -17.84
C GLN A 363 8.97 11.77 -17.56
N ASP A 364 8.59 12.55 -18.58
CA ASP A 364 8.23 13.97 -18.40
C ASP A 364 6.90 14.16 -17.65
N PHE A 365 6.14 13.09 -17.46
CA PHE A 365 4.87 13.09 -16.74
C PHE A 365 4.79 11.85 -15.83
N PRO A 366 4.13 11.95 -14.66
CA PRO A 366 4.03 10.83 -13.73
C PRO A 366 3.07 9.71 -14.21
N LEU A 367 2.38 9.91 -15.33
CA LEU A 367 1.24 9.08 -15.75
C LEU A 367 1.59 7.60 -15.96
N ALA A 368 2.74 7.31 -16.58
CA ALA A 368 3.15 5.94 -16.85
C ALA A 368 3.48 5.16 -15.55
N ALA A 369 4.17 5.81 -14.61
CA ALA A 369 4.48 5.23 -13.30
C ALA A 369 3.20 5.04 -12.47
N LEU A 370 2.30 6.03 -12.46
CA LEU A 370 0.99 5.92 -11.79
C LEU A 370 0.16 4.76 -12.37
N TRP A 371 0.15 4.60 -13.70
CA TRP A 371 -0.55 3.49 -14.36
C TRP A 371 0.05 2.14 -13.97
N ALA A 372 1.38 2.00 -13.97
CA ALA A 372 2.06 0.78 -13.54
C ALA A 372 1.74 0.42 -12.07
N GLY A 373 1.69 1.42 -11.19
CA GLY A 373 1.26 1.26 -9.80
C GLY A 373 -0.19 0.78 -9.67
N ALA A 374 -1.12 1.42 -10.40
CA ALA A 374 -2.54 1.01 -10.41
C ALA A 374 -2.72 -0.42 -10.94
N ARG A 375 -2.01 -0.77 -12.02
CA ARG A 375 -2.03 -2.12 -12.60
C ARG A 375 -1.52 -3.18 -11.62
N SER A 376 -0.50 -2.87 -10.83
CA SER A 376 0.07 -3.77 -9.83
C SER A 376 -0.88 -4.04 -8.67
N LEU A 377 -1.71 -3.05 -8.30
CA LEU A 377 -2.72 -3.19 -7.25
C LEU A 377 -3.91 -4.10 -7.63
N ARG A 378 -3.99 -4.55 -8.88
CA ARG A 378 -4.90 -5.65 -9.29
C ARG A 378 -4.36 -7.04 -8.94
N LEU A 379 -3.11 -7.13 -8.49
CA LEU A 379 -2.43 -8.36 -8.08
C LEU A 379 -2.07 -8.32 -6.59
N ALA A 380 -1.48 -7.21 -6.13
CA ALA A 380 -1.12 -7.00 -4.73
C ALA A 380 -2.35 -7.08 -3.81
N ASP A 381 -2.15 -7.55 -2.58
CA ASP A 381 -3.19 -7.79 -1.56
C ASP A 381 -4.36 -8.68 -2.01
N GLY A 382 -4.10 -9.54 -2.99
CA GLY A 382 -5.04 -10.49 -3.57
C GLY A 382 -5.48 -10.08 -4.98
N PRO A 383 -5.40 -10.98 -5.97
CA PRO A 383 -5.89 -10.72 -7.32
C PRO A 383 -7.39 -10.45 -7.38
N ASP A 384 -7.82 -9.65 -8.35
CA ASP A 384 -9.24 -9.31 -8.59
C ASP A 384 -10.13 -10.55 -8.58
N GLU A 385 -9.67 -11.66 -9.19
CA GLU A 385 -10.43 -12.91 -9.33
C GLU A 385 -10.68 -13.60 -7.98
N VAL A 386 -9.72 -13.52 -7.05
CA VAL A 386 -9.87 -14.10 -5.70
C VAL A 386 -10.93 -13.31 -4.93
N HIS A 387 -10.92 -11.99 -5.05
CA HIS A 387 -11.93 -11.12 -4.43
C HIS A 387 -13.31 -11.33 -5.05
N LYS A 388 -13.42 -11.39 -6.39
CA LYS A 388 -14.68 -11.66 -7.10
C LYS A 388 -15.29 -13.00 -6.70
N ARG A 389 -14.48 -14.05 -6.60
CA ARG A 389 -14.94 -15.38 -6.15
C ARG A 389 -15.52 -15.32 -4.75
N SER A 390 -14.82 -14.67 -3.82
CA SER A 390 -15.25 -14.55 -2.43
C SER A 390 -16.52 -13.69 -2.29
N LEU A 391 -16.61 -12.60 -3.05
CA LEU A 391 -17.77 -11.72 -3.10
C LEU A 391 -19.00 -12.45 -3.66
N ALA A 392 -18.85 -13.15 -4.78
CA ALA A 392 -19.92 -13.93 -5.40
C ALA A 392 -20.45 -15.02 -4.47
N TYR A 393 -19.54 -15.75 -3.80
CA TYR A 393 -19.93 -16.77 -2.82
C TYR A 393 -20.77 -16.20 -1.67
N ARG A 394 -20.37 -15.05 -1.12
CA ARG A 394 -21.12 -14.37 -0.05
C ARG A 394 -22.49 -13.89 -0.51
N GLU A 395 -22.57 -13.37 -1.73
CA GLU A 395 -23.83 -12.88 -2.28
C GLU A 395 -24.82 -14.03 -2.51
N ILE A 396 -24.36 -15.14 -3.12
CA ILE A 396 -25.20 -16.33 -3.34
C ILE A 396 -25.68 -16.93 -2.01
N LYS A 397 -24.83 -16.98 -0.98
CA LYS A 397 -25.18 -17.53 0.34
C LYS A 397 -26.35 -16.82 1.02
N ARG A 398 -26.66 -15.58 0.65
CA ARG A 398 -27.84 -14.85 1.19
C ARG A 398 -29.17 -15.46 0.74
N TRP A 399 -29.14 -16.27 -0.33
CA TRP A 399 -30.31 -16.84 -0.99
C TRP A 399 -30.34 -18.38 -0.92
N MET A 400 -29.38 -18.99 -0.22
CA MET A 400 -29.36 -20.42 0.14
C MET A 400 -29.82 -20.58 1.57
#